data_AF-A0A1J4MK60-F1
#
_entry.id   AF-A0A1J4MK60-F1
#
_cell.length_a   1.000
_cell.length_b   1.000
_cell.length_c   1.000
_cell.angle_alpha   90.00
_cell.angle_beta   90.00
_cell.angle_gamma   90.00
#
_symmetry.space_group_name_H-M   'P 1'
#
loop_
_entity.id
_entity.type
_entity.pdbx_description
1 polymer ?
#
loop_
_entity_poly.entity_id
_entity_poly.type
_entity_poly.pdbx_seq_one_letter_code
_entity_poly.pdbx_strand_id
1 'polypeptide(L)'
;MTETQKTLHLLEEAEYVVRSLLEFEKDDLEKGLQDYLALKSKMEVLFLKTSKYKKFLAIKDPSEQIYGPKMLEKMKNMCLRFEDLDEIFEEQLNPIYESIEAEYNRRMLEMDQEEKKRKEEEFQKRVQKGIQETYLEEKRRLEKLKEKQEEEKRRKEELDRLNQEEKDKLDKMNRRIETIIEFIRGLETKEALNEFIDTEIYSKLEIDELKIVGIGILLLLRQELELKEFYTCIQLISDLLVYILRDPSDIKYRLVRLNNENFFKSFGDKKGSFAIFFGVGFRILQAEERKEYYTILSSDKDFALNACHLNSNDEYLILREPDPIDKFEFWITWMEKIGLINDILKEVLNLRYDRDLKKEGIEKLLIKIILSLSQEKSQSKV
;
A
#
# COMPACT_ATOMS: atom_id res chain seq x y z
N MET A 1 78.73 -44.33 -20.15
CA MET A 1 79.62 -44.08 -19.00
C MET A 1 79.45 -45.22 -18.00
N THR A 2 80.52 -45.94 -17.64
CA THR A 2 80.44 -47.05 -16.68
C THR A 2 80.18 -46.55 -15.26
N GLU A 3 79.70 -47.42 -14.37
CA GLU A 3 79.36 -47.03 -12.99
C GLU A 3 80.57 -46.41 -12.26
N THR A 4 81.75 -47.01 -12.43
CA THR A 4 83.03 -46.49 -11.90
C THR A 4 83.40 -45.11 -12.47
N GLN A 5 83.06 -44.82 -13.73
CA GLN A 5 83.29 -43.49 -14.32
C GLN A 5 82.32 -42.45 -13.76
N LYS A 6 81.05 -42.82 -13.54
CA LYS A 6 80.06 -41.93 -12.91
C LYS A 6 80.45 -41.60 -11.47
N THR A 7 80.95 -42.57 -10.70
CA THR A 7 81.42 -42.34 -9.32
C THR A 7 82.65 -41.42 -9.29
N LEU A 8 83.59 -41.61 -10.22
CA LEU A 8 84.75 -40.73 -10.34
C LEU A 8 84.34 -39.29 -10.66
N HIS A 9 83.40 -39.10 -11.60
CA HIS A 9 82.91 -37.78 -11.95
C HIS A 9 82.18 -37.11 -10.78
N LEU A 10 81.34 -37.86 -10.07
CA LEU A 10 80.66 -37.38 -8.87
C LEU A 10 81.65 -36.96 -7.77
N LEU A 11 82.76 -37.70 -7.63
CA LEU A 11 83.83 -37.38 -6.69
C LEU A 11 84.56 -36.09 -7.07
N GLU A 12 84.86 -35.91 -8.36
CA GLU A 12 85.47 -34.67 -8.88
C GLU A 12 84.55 -33.45 -8.71
N GLU A 13 83.25 -33.61 -8.95
CA GLU A 13 82.27 -32.56 -8.67
C GLU A 13 82.19 -32.22 -7.18
N ALA A 14 82.19 -33.23 -6.31
CA ALA A 14 82.13 -33.01 -4.87
C ALA A 14 83.41 -32.33 -4.34
N GLU A 15 84.59 -32.73 -4.82
CA GLU A 15 85.85 -32.05 -4.53
C GLU A 15 85.86 -30.59 -4.98
N TYR A 16 85.29 -30.29 -6.16
CA TYR A 16 85.17 -28.92 -6.64
C TYR A 16 84.26 -28.08 -5.73
N VAL A 17 83.10 -28.61 -5.35
CA VAL A 17 82.15 -27.92 -4.47
C VAL A 17 82.76 -27.72 -3.08
N VAL A 18 83.47 -28.70 -2.53
CA VAL A 18 84.18 -28.55 -1.24
C VAL A 18 85.19 -27.40 -1.29
N ARG A 19 86.00 -27.31 -2.35
CA ARG A 19 86.95 -26.20 -2.51
C ARG A 19 86.24 -24.85 -2.56
N SER A 20 85.17 -24.76 -3.35
CA SER A 20 84.38 -23.53 -3.43
C SER A 20 83.75 -23.17 -2.08
N LEU A 21 83.27 -24.16 -1.31
CA LEU A 21 82.67 -23.93 0.01
C LEU A 21 83.68 -23.47 1.05
N LEU A 22 84.92 -23.95 0.98
CA LEU A 22 86.02 -23.53 1.87
C LEU A 22 86.53 -22.12 1.57
N GLU A 23 86.25 -21.57 0.38
CA GLU A 23 86.63 -20.21 0.00
C GLU A 23 85.65 -19.14 0.52
N PHE A 24 84.47 -19.52 1.03
CA PHE A 24 83.50 -18.56 1.56
C PHE A 24 83.99 -17.97 2.88
N GLU A 25 83.99 -16.64 2.96
CA GLU A 25 84.19 -15.92 4.21
C GLU A 25 82.94 -16.05 5.10
N LYS A 26 83.13 -15.84 6.41
CA LYS A 26 82.09 -16.02 7.43
C LYS A 26 80.78 -15.27 7.13
N ASP A 27 80.87 -14.11 6.50
CA ASP A 27 79.73 -13.26 6.18
C ASP A 27 78.98 -13.70 4.91
N ASP A 28 79.55 -14.61 4.11
CA ASP A 28 78.97 -15.11 2.87
C ASP A 28 78.53 -16.58 2.95
N LEU A 29 78.67 -17.23 4.12
CA LEU A 29 78.37 -18.66 4.29
C LEU A 29 76.90 -19.02 3.95
N GLU A 30 75.95 -18.11 4.15
CA GLU A 30 74.54 -18.33 3.75
C GLU A 30 74.37 -18.54 2.24
N LYS A 31 75.20 -17.90 1.41
CA LYS A 31 75.17 -18.07 -0.05
C LYS A 31 75.59 -19.46 -0.47
N GLY A 32 76.51 -20.08 0.28
CA GLY A 32 76.99 -21.44 0.06
C GLY A 32 76.05 -22.53 0.60
N LEU A 33 74.97 -22.21 1.32
CA LEU A 33 74.11 -23.21 1.94
C LEU A 33 73.46 -24.16 0.92
N GLN A 34 73.03 -23.65 -0.23
CA GLN A 34 72.44 -24.49 -1.29
C GLN A 34 73.47 -25.47 -1.87
N ASP A 35 74.70 -25.00 -2.09
CA ASP A 35 75.80 -25.82 -2.59
C ASP A 35 76.24 -26.85 -1.55
N TYR A 36 76.21 -26.50 -0.26
CA TYR A 36 76.44 -27.43 0.85
C TYR A 36 75.37 -28.53 0.93
N LEU A 37 74.09 -28.19 0.84
CA LEU A 37 73.00 -29.19 0.86
C LEU A 37 73.09 -30.13 -0.35
N ALA A 38 73.43 -29.59 -1.52
CA ALA A 38 73.69 -30.39 -2.71
C ALA A 38 74.90 -31.30 -2.51
N LEU A 39 76.00 -30.80 -1.93
CA LEU A 39 77.17 -31.59 -1.58
C LEU A 39 76.84 -32.71 -0.60
N LYS A 40 76.10 -32.43 0.48
CA LYS A 40 75.66 -33.43 1.48
C LYS A 40 74.93 -34.60 0.82
N SER A 41 74.02 -34.32 -0.10
CA SER A 41 73.34 -35.35 -0.90
C SER A 41 74.30 -36.15 -1.80
N LYS A 42 75.33 -35.49 -2.38
CA LYS A 42 76.36 -36.17 -3.17
C LYS A 42 77.28 -37.03 -2.30
N MET A 43 77.61 -36.59 -1.08
CA MET A 43 78.43 -37.33 -0.11
C MET A 43 77.74 -38.63 0.31
N GLU A 44 76.42 -38.61 0.58
CA GLU A 44 75.65 -39.83 0.89
C GLU A 44 75.73 -40.87 -0.26
N VAL A 45 75.59 -40.41 -1.51
CA VAL A 45 75.70 -41.29 -2.69
C VAL A 45 77.12 -41.82 -2.84
N LEU A 46 78.15 -40.97 -2.67
CA LEU A 46 79.54 -41.38 -2.73
C LEU A 46 79.87 -42.40 -1.64
N PHE A 47 79.43 -42.18 -0.40
CA PHE A 47 79.59 -43.10 0.73
C PHE A 47 79.06 -44.50 0.42
N LEU A 48 77.85 -44.60 -0.13
CA LEU A 48 77.25 -45.89 -0.50
C LEU A 48 78.06 -46.61 -1.59
N LYS A 49 78.55 -45.85 -2.58
CA LYS A 49 79.32 -46.42 -3.70
C LYS A 49 80.73 -46.83 -3.29
N THR A 50 81.43 -46.01 -2.53
CA THR A 50 82.78 -46.31 -2.04
C THR A 50 82.75 -47.44 -1.01
N SER A 51 81.73 -47.52 -0.16
CA SER A 51 81.49 -48.67 0.71
C SER A 51 81.35 -49.98 -0.07
N LYS A 52 80.67 -49.97 -1.21
CA LYS A 52 80.58 -51.15 -2.10
C LYS A 52 81.92 -51.49 -2.72
N TYR A 53 82.71 -50.50 -3.13
CA TYR A 53 84.06 -50.71 -3.66
C TYR A 53 85.01 -51.25 -2.60
N LYS A 54 84.96 -50.74 -1.36
CA LYS A 54 85.72 -51.28 -0.21
C LYS A 54 85.42 -52.77 0.00
N LYS A 55 84.16 -53.20 -0.14
CA LYS A 55 83.78 -54.63 -0.07
C LYS A 55 84.43 -55.46 -1.19
N PHE A 56 84.45 -54.96 -2.43
CA PHE A 56 85.10 -55.66 -3.55
C PHE A 56 86.63 -55.73 -3.39
N LEU A 57 87.24 -54.67 -2.85
CA LEU A 57 88.68 -54.63 -2.54
C LEU A 57 89.07 -55.58 -1.41
N ALA A 58 88.14 -55.94 -0.52
CA ALA A 58 88.38 -56.85 0.59
C ALA A 58 88.36 -58.34 0.20
N ILE A 59 87.87 -58.69 -1.00
CA ILE A 59 87.85 -60.08 -1.51
C ILE A 59 89.27 -60.49 -1.88
N LYS A 60 89.84 -61.41 -1.10
CA LYS A 60 91.22 -61.91 -1.26
C LYS A 60 91.33 -63.20 -2.08
N ASP A 61 90.21 -63.91 -2.29
CA ASP A 61 90.17 -65.12 -3.10
C ASP A 61 90.19 -64.76 -4.60
N PRO A 62 91.21 -65.19 -5.39
CA PRO A 62 91.28 -64.93 -6.82
C PRO A 62 90.11 -65.50 -7.62
N SER A 63 89.44 -66.54 -7.11
CA SER A 63 88.31 -67.20 -7.79
C SER A 63 86.98 -66.44 -7.62
N GLU A 64 86.86 -65.61 -6.57
CA GLU A 64 85.71 -64.75 -6.31
C GLU A 64 85.91 -63.30 -6.78
N GLN A 65 87.10 -62.98 -7.30
CA GLN A 65 87.46 -61.64 -7.74
C GLN A 65 86.94 -61.34 -9.16
N ILE A 66 85.92 -60.48 -9.23
CA ILE A 66 85.20 -60.17 -10.47
C ILE A 66 85.94 -59.11 -11.31
N TYR A 67 86.79 -58.28 -10.68
CA TYR A 67 87.44 -57.13 -11.34
C TYR A 67 88.94 -57.35 -11.53
N GLY A 68 89.47 -56.97 -12.70
CA GLY A 68 90.90 -57.05 -12.99
C GLY A 68 91.75 -56.03 -12.21
N PRO A 69 93.08 -56.24 -12.09
CA PRO A 69 93.98 -55.44 -11.24
C PRO A 69 93.91 -53.92 -11.48
N LYS A 70 93.80 -53.48 -12.74
CA LYS A 70 93.67 -52.05 -13.08
C LYS A 70 92.39 -51.41 -12.53
N MET A 71 91.29 -52.16 -12.50
CA MET A 71 90.01 -51.66 -11.99
C MET A 71 90.01 -51.61 -10.47
N LEU A 72 90.61 -52.61 -9.82
CA LEU A 72 90.80 -52.63 -8.36
C LEU A 72 91.67 -51.46 -7.91
N GLU A 73 92.76 -51.15 -8.60
CA GLU A 73 93.59 -49.99 -8.27
C GLU A 73 92.83 -48.67 -8.44
N LYS A 74 92.01 -48.56 -9.49
CA LYS A 74 91.13 -47.39 -9.68
C LYS A 74 90.10 -47.24 -8.56
N MET A 75 89.47 -48.35 -8.14
CA MET A 75 88.54 -48.35 -7.02
C MET A 75 89.22 -47.95 -5.72
N LYS A 76 90.44 -48.45 -5.46
CA LYS A 76 91.25 -48.10 -4.30
C LYS A 76 91.55 -46.60 -4.25
N ASN A 77 91.98 -46.02 -5.37
CA ASN A 77 92.26 -44.59 -5.47
C ASN A 77 91.00 -43.73 -5.19
N MET A 78 89.85 -44.11 -5.74
CA MET A 78 88.58 -43.42 -5.45
C MET A 78 88.17 -43.52 -3.99
N CYS A 79 88.39 -44.67 -3.34
CA CYS A 79 88.10 -44.82 -1.92
C CYS A 79 89.00 -43.91 -1.06
N LEU A 80 90.29 -43.79 -1.39
CA LEU A 80 91.22 -42.90 -0.67
C LEU A 80 90.85 -41.42 -0.86
N ARG A 81 90.59 -41.00 -2.11
CA ARG A 81 90.14 -39.63 -2.39
C ARG A 81 88.82 -39.29 -1.70
N PHE A 82 87.92 -40.27 -1.60
CA PHE A 82 86.68 -40.10 -0.84
C PHE A 82 86.96 -39.98 0.66
N GLU A 83 87.88 -40.75 1.23
CA GLU A 83 88.26 -40.62 2.64
C GLU A 83 88.79 -39.20 2.95
N ASP A 84 89.67 -38.67 2.10
CA ASP A 84 90.16 -37.29 2.25
C ASP A 84 89.03 -36.25 2.14
N LEU A 85 88.10 -36.47 1.20
CA LEU A 85 86.95 -35.59 0.99
C LEU A 85 85.95 -35.65 2.15
N ASP A 86 85.71 -36.84 2.68
CA ASP A 86 84.81 -37.12 3.81
C ASP A 86 85.34 -36.47 5.10
N GLU A 87 86.66 -36.54 5.33
CA GLU A 87 87.31 -35.85 6.44
C GLU A 87 87.11 -34.33 6.36
N ILE A 88 87.33 -33.72 5.18
CA ILE A 88 87.09 -32.28 5.01
C ILE A 88 85.61 -31.94 5.18
N PHE A 89 84.72 -32.76 4.63
CA PHE A 89 83.28 -32.55 4.74
C PHE A 89 82.80 -32.62 6.19
N GLU A 90 83.14 -33.67 6.93
CA GLU A 90 82.69 -33.89 8.31
C GLU A 90 83.39 -32.99 9.32
N GLU A 91 84.70 -32.73 9.18
CA GLU A 91 85.46 -31.99 10.18
C GLU A 91 85.48 -30.48 9.94
N GLN A 92 85.41 -30.01 8.69
CA GLN A 92 85.54 -28.59 8.37
C GLN A 92 84.23 -27.95 7.94
N LEU A 93 83.47 -28.59 7.05
CA LEU A 93 82.26 -27.99 6.48
C LEU A 93 81.01 -28.26 7.34
N ASN A 94 80.81 -29.50 7.78
CA ASN A 94 79.59 -29.91 8.50
C ASN A 94 79.33 -29.09 9.78
N PRO A 95 80.32 -28.83 10.66
CA PRO A 95 80.08 -28.07 11.90
C PRO A 95 79.64 -26.62 11.65
N ILE A 96 80.07 -26.03 10.53
CA ILE A 96 79.73 -24.66 10.16
C ILE A 96 78.34 -24.62 9.55
N TYR A 97 78.11 -25.45 8.53
CA TYR A 97 76.88 -25.39 7.75
C TYR A 97 75.67 -26.03 8.44
N GLU A 98 75.84 -26.95 9.41
CA GLU A 98 74.71 -27.42 10.25
C GLU A 98 74.10 -26.28 11.07
N SER A 99 74.93 -25.40 11.65
CA SER A 99 74.45 -24.24 12.40
C SER A 99 73.71 -23.26 11.50
N ILE A 100 74.20 -23.05 10.27
CA ILE A 100 73.60 -22.14 9.30
C ILE A 100 72.30 -22.71 8.74
N GLU A 101 72.25 -24.00 8.44
CA GLU A 101 71.05 -24.72 8.03
C GLU A 101 69.97 -24.62 9.12
N ALA A 102 70.33 -24.85 10.40
CA ALA A 102 69.42 -24.74 11.52
C ALA A 102 68.87 -23.32 11.70
N GLU A 103 69.72 -22.30 11.55
CA GLU A 103 69.30 -20.90 11.65
C GLU A 103 68.39 -20.49 10.48
N TYR A 104 68.74 -20.87 9.25
CA TYR A 104 67.92 -20.64 8.07
C TYR A 104 66.52 -21.28 8.20
N ASN A 105 66.47 -22.55 8.60
CA ASN A 105 65.22 -23.28 8.82
C ASN A 105 64.37 -22.64 9.93
N ARG A 106 65.01 -22.14 11.00
CA ARG A 106 64.32 -21.41 12.07
C ARG A 106 63.70 -20.11 11.57
N ARG A 107 64.44 -19.29 10.82
CA ARG A 107 63.92 -18.03 10.24
C ARG A 107 62.73 -18.28 9.32
N MET A 108 62.82 -19.29 8.46
CA MET A 108 61.73 -19.67 7.56
C MET A 108 60.47 -20.09 8.33
N LEU A 109 60.63 -20.88 9.41
CA LEU A 109 59.51 -21.29 10.26
C LEU A 109 58.87 -20.10 11.00
N GLU A 110 59.68 -19.17 11.50
CA GLU A 110 59.21 -17.96 12.18
C GLU A 110 58.41 -17.07 11.20
N MET A 111 58.91 -16.87 9.97
CA MET A 111 58.20 -16.14 8.92
C MET A 111 56.85 -16.79 8.56
N ASP A 112 56.82 -18.11 8.38
CA ASP A 112 55.58 -18.86 8.09
C ASP A 112 54.55 -18.73 9.23
N GLN A 113 55.00 -18.76 10.48
CA GLN A 113 54.12 -18.59 11.64
C GLN A 113 53.57 -17.17 11.73
N GLU A 114 54.39 -16.16 11.47
CA GLU A 114 53.97 -14.75 11.46
C GLU A 114 52.99 -14.47 10.32
N GLU A 115 53.22 -15.02 9.13
CA GLU A 115 52.29 -14.90 8.01
C GLU A 115 50.95 -15.58 8.31
N LYS A 116 50.96 -16.76 8.93
CA LYS A 116 49.73 -17.44 9.37
C LYS A 116 48.96 -16.61 10.40
N LYS A 117 49.64 -16.03 11.39
CA LYS A 117 49.01 -15.13 12.38
C LYS A 117 48.40 -13.90 11.72
N ARG A 118 49.12 -13.25 10.80
CA ARG A 118 48.60 -12.10 10.05
C ARG A 118 47.36 -12.46 9.24
N LYS A 119 47.37 -13.59 8.53
CA LYS A 119 46.21 -14.06 7.76
C LYS A 119 45.00 -14.35 8.65
N GLU A 120 45.22 -14.97 9.81
CA GLU A 120 44.16 -15.22 10.79
C GLU A 120 43.58 -13.93 11.36
N GLU A 121 44.42 -12.96 11.76
CA GLU A 121 43.97 -11.66 12.25
C GLU A 121 43.17 -10.88 11.19
N GLU A 122 43.62 -10.89 9.94
CA GLU A 122 42.89 -10.29 8.82
C GLU A 122 41.55 -10.98 8.58
N PHE A 123 41.50 -12.31 8.66
CA PHE A 123 40.27 -13.08 8.54
C PHE A 123 39.28 -12.74 9.67
N GLN A 124 39.74 -12.73 10.92
CA GLN A 124 38.92 -12.35 12.08
C GLN A 124 38.35 -10.93 11.94
N LYS A 125 39.15 -9.96 11.48
CA LYS A 125 38.68 -8.59 11.22
C LYS A 125 37.61 -8.55 10.13
N ARG A 126 37.76 -9.34 9.05
CA ARG A 126 36.73 -9.43 7.99
C ARG A 126 35.43 -10.05 8.51
N VAL A 127 35.52 -11.11 9.30
CA VAL A 127 34.35 -11.77 9.90
C VAL A 127 33.61 -10.82 10.83
N GLN A 128 34.32 -10.13 11.74
CA GLN A 128 33.71 -9.15 12.64
C GLN A 128 33.04 -8.00 11.89
N LYS A 129 33.68 -7.49 10.84
CA LYS A 129 33.09 -6.45 9.98
C LYS A 129 31.81 -6.95 9.30
N GLY A 130 31.81 -8.17 8.76
CA GLY A 130 30.63 -8.78 8.14
C GLY A 130 29.47 -8.98 9.12
N ILE A 131 29.76 -9.38 10.37
CA ILE A 131 28.75 -9.50 11.43
C ILE A 131 28.15 -8.12 11.77
N GLN A 132 28.98 -7.09 11.92
CA GLN A 132 28.50 -5.72 12.21
C GLN A 132 27.65 -5.15 11.07
N GLU A 133 28.08 -5.34 9.82
CA GLU A 133 27.33 -4.91 8.64
C GLU A 133 25.96 -5.61 8.57
N THR A 134 25.93 -6.92 8.80
CA THR A 134 24.68 -7.71 8.82
C THR A 134 23.75 -7.25 9.94
N TYR A 135 24.27 -6.97 11.14
CA TYR A 135 23.48 -6.48 12.26
C TYR A 135 22.87 -5.10 11.98
N LEU A 136 23.64 -4.19 11.37
CA LEU A 136 23.15 -2.86 10.98
C LEU A 136 22.10 -2.94 9.86
N GLU A 137 22.30 -3.81 8.89
CA GLU A 137 21.34 -4.08 7.80
C GLU A 137 20.01 -4.59 8.37
N GLU A 138 20.05 -5.57 9.27
CA GLU A 138 18.86 -6.15 9.88
C GLU A 138 18.12 -5.15 10.77
N LYS A 139 18.85 -4.34 11.54
CA LYS A 139 18.26 -3.25 12.33
C LYS A 139 17.52 -2.25 11.45
N ARG A 140 18.10 -1.83 10.33
CA ARG A 140 17.44 -0.93 9.35
C ARG A 140 16.20 -1.57 8.73
N ARG A 141 16.22 -2.88 8.46
CA ARG A 141 15.05 -3.60 7.95
C ARG A 141 13.92 -3.61 8.97
N LEU A 142 14.21 -3.88 10.24
CA LEU A 142 13.23 -3.84 11.32
C LEU A 142 12.64 -2.45 11.54
N GLU A 143 13.46 -1.39 11.48
CA GLU A 143 12.98 0.00 11.56
C GLU A 143 12.04 0.34 10.40
N LYS A 144 12.42 0.02 9.15
CA LYS A 144 11.54 0.20 7.98
C LYS A 144 10.25 -0.59 8.07
N LEU A 145 10.28 -1.79 8.65
CA LEU A 145 9.07 -2.60 8.85
C LEU A 145 8.13 -1.94 9.87
N LYS A 146 8.67 -1.41 10.97
CA LYS A 146 7.90 -0.68 11.97
C LYS A 146 7.27 0.59 11.40
N GLU A 147 8.02 1.38 10.63
CA GLU A 147 7.50 2.58 9.96
C GLU A 147 6.32 2.24 9.02
N LYS A 148 6.45 1.16 8.22
CA LYS A 148 5.36 0.69 7.35
C LYS A 148 4.13 0.26 8.14
N GLN A 149 4.31 -0.46 9.25
CA GLN A 149 3.21 -0.88 10.11
C GLN A 149 2.50 0.30 10.78
N GLU A 150 3.25 1.33 11.20
CA GLU A 150 2.66 2.55 11.75
C GLU A 150 1.91 3.35 10.68
N GLU A 151 2.43 3.45 9.46
CA GLU A 151 1.76 4.12 8.34
C GLU A 151 0.46 3.40 7.96
N GLU A 152 0.49 2.07 7.87
CA GLU A 152 -0.69 1.25 7.59
C GLU A 152 -1.75 1.39 8.69
N LYS A 153 -1.33 1.43 9.96
CA LYS A 153 -2.22 1.68 11.10
C LYS A 153 -2.90 3.05 10.99
N ARG A 154 -2.15 4.11 10.68
CA ARG A 154 -2.71 5.46 10.50
C ARG A 154 -3.72 5.52 9.36
N ARG A 155 -3.41 4.89 8.21
CA ARG A 155 -4.34 4.82 7.08
C ARG A 155 -5.64 4.10 7.44
N LYS A 156 -5.54 3.02 8.21
CA LYS A 156 -6.72 2.29 8.70
C LYS A 156 -7.57 3.15 9.63
N GLU A 157 -6.95 3.83 10.60
CA GLU A 157 -7.64 4.74 11.53
C GLU A 157 -8.33 5.90 10.80
N GLU A 158 -7.69 6.46 9.77
CA GLU A 158 -8.27 7.53 8.94
C GLU A 158 -9.49 7.03 8.14
N LEU A 159 -9.38 5.84 7.54
CA LEU A 159 -10.50 5.22 6.82
C LEU A 159 -11.68 4.92 7.75
N ASP A 160 -11.42 4.40 8.95
CA ASP A 160 -12.46 4.12 9.95
C ASP A 160 -13.18 5.41 10.39
N ARG A 161 -12.45 6.53 10.53
CA ARG A 161 -13.05 7.84 10.83
C ARG A 161 -13.95 8.35 9.71
N LEU A 162 -13.50 8.28 8.45
CA LEU A 162 -14.31 8.69 7.31
C LEU A 162 -15.60 7.88 7.18
N ASN A 163 -15.50 6.55 7.35
CA ASN A 163 -16.66 5.66 7.33
C ASN A 163 -17.65 5.98 8.46
N GLN A 164 -17.16 6.32 9.65
CA GLN A 164 -18.01 6.71 10.77
C GLN A 164 -18.71 8.05 10.51
N GLU A 165 -18.00 9.05 9.95
CA GLU A 165 -18.59 10.34 9.59
C GLU A 165 -19.68 10.22 8.52
N GLU A 166 -19.48 9.34 7.52
CA GLU A 166 -20.48 9.06 6.49
C GLU A 166 -21.71 8.37 7.09
N LYS A 167 -21.49 7.38 7.97
CA LYS A 167 -22.57 6.70 8.68
C LYS A 167 -23.40 7.67 9.55
N ASP A 168 -22.74 8.55 10.30
CA ASP A 168 -23.42 9.53 11.15
C ASP A 168 -24.24 10.53 10.32
N LYS A 169 -23.75 10.94 9.14
CA LYS A 169 -24.50 11.77 8.19
C LYS A 169 -25.74 11.06 7.68
N LEU A 170 -25.61 9.79 7.29
CA LEU A 170 -26.71 8.97 6.80
C LEU A 170 -27.78 8.76 7.89
N ASP A 171 -27.37 8.41 9.11
CA ASP A 171 -28.28 8.22 10.24
C ASP A 171 -29.04 9.51 10.58
N LYS A 172 -28.36 10.67 10.54
CA LYS A 172 -29.01 11.97 10.75
C LYS A 172 -30.03 12.28 9.65
N MET A 173 -29.74 11.93 8.40
CA MET A 173 -30.68 12.10 7.29
C MET A 173 -31.88 11.18 7.43
N ASN A 174 -31.67 9.90 7.77
CA ASN A 174 -32.74 8.92 7.96
C ASN A 174 -33.72 9.35 9.06
N ARG A 175 -33.23 9.80 10.23
CA ARG A 175 -34.09 10.32 11.31
C ARG A 175 -34.96 11.51 10.86
N ARG A 176 -34.40 12.38 10.01
CA ARG A 176 -35.14 13.52 9.46
C ARG A 176 -36.23 13.06 8.50
N ILE A 177 -35.94 12.08 7.65
CA ILE A 177 -36.92 11.46 6.74
C ILE A 177 -38.04 10.81 7.55
N GLU A 178 -37.73 10.07 8.62
CA GLU A 178 -38.73 9.48 9.52
C GLU A 178 -39.68 10.53 10.10
N THR A 179 -39.15 11.66 10.61
CA THR A 179 -39.97 12.76 11.12
C THR A 179 -40.91 13.33 10.05
N ILE A 180 -40.46 13.40 8.80
CA ILE A 180 -41.27 13.88 7.68
C ILE A 180 -42.38 12.88 7.34
N ILE A 181 -42.05 11.58 7.31
CA ILE A 181 -43.04 10.53 7.06
C ILE A 181 -44.11 10.53 8.15
N GLU A 182 -43.72 10.65 9.41
CA GLU A 182 -44.67 10.80 10.53
C GLU A 182 -45.55 12.04 10.38
N PHE A 183 -44.97 13.18 9.98
CA PHE A 183 -45.73 14.39 9.71
C PHE A 183 -46.75 14.21 8.56
N ILE A 184 -46.34 13.57 7.46
CA ILE A 184 -47.25 13.26 6.34
C ILE A 184 -48.37 12.33 6.79
N ARG A 185 -48.06 11.28 7.57
CA ARG A 185 -49.09 10.39 8.14
C ARG A 185 -50.04 11.15 9.06
N GLY A 186 -49.53 12.08 9.87
CA GLY A 186 -50.35 12.96 10.71
C GLY A 186 -51.26 13.91 9.90
N LEU A 187 -50.84 14.32 8.69
CA LEU A 187 -51.70 15.05 7.76
C LEU A 187 -52.80 14.15 7.19
N GLU A 188 -52.50 12.88 6.89
CA GLU A 188 -53.48 11.89 6.42
C GLU A 188 -54.57 11.58 7.47
N THR A 189 -54.19 11.47 8.75
CA THR A 189 -55.12 11.24 9.87
C THR A 189 -55.84 12.51 10.35
N LYS A 190 -55.49 13.68 9.79
CA LYS A 190 -55.92 15.03 10.22
C LYS A 190 -55.45 15.42 11.63
N GLU A 191 -54.65 14.59 12.31
CA GLU A 191 -54.13 14.88 13.66
C GLU A 191 -53.18 16.09 13.65
N ALA A 192 -52.31 16.20 12.64
CA ALA A 192 -51.40 17.34 12.47
C ALA A 192 -52.13 18.65 12.12
N LEU A 193 -53.40 18.55 11.67
CA LEU A 193 -54.23 19.70 11.37
C LEU A 193 -55.03 20.18 12.59
N ASN A 194 -55.31 19.29 13.55
CA ASN A 194 -56.02 19.62 14.79
C ASN A 194 -55.26 20.65 15.65
N GLU A 195 -53.92 20.64 15.64
CA GLU A 195 -53.09 21.65 16.33
C GLU A 195 -53.32 23.08 15.78
N PHE A 196 -53.78 23.21 14.53
CA PHE A 196 -54.07 24.51 13.90
C PHE A 196 -55.56 24.89 13.98
N ILE A 197 -56.44 23.91 14.22
CA ILE A 197 -57.89 24.11 14.40
C ILE A 197 -58.22 24.85 15.70
N ASP A 198 -57.32 24.87 16.68
CA ASP A 198 -57.47 25.56 17.98
C ASP A 198 -57.38 27.10 17.92
N THR A 199 -57.15 27.68 16.74
CA THR A 199 -57.47 29.09 16.52
C THR A 199 -58.88 29.20 15.99
N GLU A 200 -59.75 29.99 16.65
CA GLU A 200 -61.19 30.25 16.32
C GLU A 200 -61.51 30.46 14.82
N ILE A 201 -60.49 30.78 14.03
CA ILE A 201 -60.51 31.01 12.58
C ILE A 201 -60.71 29.70 11.78
N TYR A 202 -60.24 28.54 12.25
CA TYR A 202 -60.15 27.30 11.46
C TYR A 202 -61.14 26.21 11.85
N SER A 203 -61.85 26.33 12.98
CA SER A 203 -62.84 25.37 13.49
C SER A 203 -64.09 25.19 12.62
N LYS A 204 -64.27 26.01 11.59
CA LYS A 204 -65.45 26.01 10.69
C LYS A 204 -65.18 25.46 9.28
N LEU A 205 -64.01 24.88 9.02
CA LEU A 205 -63.55 24.56 7.67
C LEU A 205 -63.47 23.04 7.43
N GLU A 206 -64.22 22.50 6.46
CA GLU A 206 -63.95 21.16 5.90
C GLU A 206 -62.54 21.12 5.31
N ILE A 207 -61.68 20.21 5.76
CA ILE A 207 -60.29 20.11 5.29
C ILE A 207 -60.27 19.58 3.85
N ASP A 208 -60.06 20.49 2.88
CA ASP A 208 -59.81 20.20 1.47
C ASP A 208 -58.31 20.43 1.15
N GLU A 209 -57.80 19.78 0.12
CA GLU A 209 -56.39 19.75 -0.27
C GLU A 209 -55.79 21.14 -0.52
N LEU A 210 -56.61 22.10 -1.01
CA LEU A 210 -56.25 23.52 -1.15
C LEU A 210 -55.94 24.20 0.20
N LYS A 211 -56.63 23.82 1.29
CA LYS A 211 -56.36 24.36 2.63
C LYS A 211 -55.04 23.86 3.16
N ILE A 212 -54.66 22.62 2.84
CA ILE A 212 -53.37 22.06 3.23
C ILE A 212 -52.23 22.82 2.54
N VAL A 213 -52.39 23.21 1.26
CA VAL A 213 -51.46 24.11 0.58
C VAL A 213 -51.33 25.44 1.33
N GLY A 214 -52.46 26.08 1.66
CA GLY A 214 -52.47 27.33 2.42
C GLY A 214 -51.77 27.23 3.79
N ILE A 215 -52.05 26.16 4.53
CA ILE A 215 -51.38 25.85 5.81
C ILE A 215 -49.88 25.66 5.60
N GLY A 216 -49.48 24.95 4.54
CA GLY A 216 -48.07 24.76 4.18
C GLY A 216 -47.35 26.08 3.88
N ILE A 217 -47.98 26.99 3.15
CA ILE A 217 -47.42 28.34 2.90
C ILE A 217 -47.28 29.12 4.22
N LEU A 218 -48.29 29.08 5.09
CA LEU A 218 -48.23 29.74 6.40
C LEU A 218 -47.15 29.12 7.29
N LEU A 219 -46.97 27.81 7.27
CA LEU A 219 -45.90 27.11 7.99
C LEU A 219 -44.51 27.48 7.46
N LEU A 220 -44.36 27.65 6.15
CA LEU A 220 -43.10 28.17 5.58
C LEU A 220 -42.86 29.60 6.02
N LEU A 221 -43.89 30.44 5.99
CA LEU A 221 -43.76 31.83 6.39
C LEU A 221 -43.41 31.93 7.88
N ARG A 222 -44.11 31.21 8.77
CA ARG A 222 -43.93 31.28 10.23
C ARG A 222 -42.62 30.68 10.74
N GLN A 223 -41.94 29.87 9.93
CA GLN A 223 -40.57 29.46 10.27
C GLN A 223 -39.65 30.69 10.33
N GLU A 224 -38.59 30.62 11.13
CA GLU A 224 -37.56 31.67 11.26
C GLU A 224 -36.67 31.78 9.99
N LEU A 225 -37.27 31.62 8.81
CA LEU A 225 -36.62 31.77 7.51
C LEU A 225 -36.51 33.24 7.13
N GLU A 226 -35.45 33.58 6.39
CA GLU A 226 -35.40 34.86 5.70
C GLU A 226 -36.48 34.89 4.61
N LEU A 227 -37.07 36.07 4.35
CA LEU A 227 -38.11 36.21 3.31
C LEU A 227 -37.64 35.75 1.94
N LYS A 228 -36.35 35.94 1.62
CA LYS A 228 -35.75 35.46 0.37
C LYS A 228 -35.79 33.94 0.25
N GLU A 229 -35.52 33.23 1.34
CA GLU A 229 -35.58 31.76 1.38
C GLU A 229 -37.02 31.28 1.25
N PHE A 230 -37.96 31.93 1.94
CA PHE A 230 -39.40 31.66 1.79
C PHE A 230 -39.84 31.73 0.32
N TYR A 231 -39.55 32.84 -0.37
CA TYR A 231 -39.91 32.99 -1.79
C TYR A 231 -39.18 31.98 -2.68
N THR A 232 -37.94 31.62 -2.35
CA THR A 232 -37.20 30.59 -3.09
C THR A 232 -37.89 29.24 -2.99
N CYS A 233 -38.38 28.86 -1.80
CA CYS A 233 -39.14 27.63 -1.64
C CYS A 233 -40.45 27.64 -2.44
N ILE A 234 -41.22 28.73 -2.38
CA ILE A 234 -42.46 28.86 -3.17
C ILE A 234 -42.17 28.79 -4.67
N GLN A 235 -41.11 29.44 -5.15
CA GLN A 235 -40.70 29.42 -6.55
C GLN A 235 -40.36 28.00 -7.02
N LEU A 236 -39.57 27.24 -6.25
CA LEU A 236 -39.19 25.87 -6.61
C LEU A 236 -40.41 24.95 -6.79
N ILE A 237 -41.42 25.07 -5.93
CA ILE A 237 -42.66 24.31 -6.09
C ILE A 237 -43.42 24.78 -7.34
N SER A 238 -43.57 26.10 -7.53
CA SER A 238 -44.27 26.66 -8.69
C SER A 238 -43.62 26.20 -10.00
N ASP A 239 -42.29 26.24 -10.10
CA ASP A 239 -41.54 25.76 -11.26
C ASP A 239 -41.81 24.28 -11.52
N LEU A 240 -41.79 23.44 -10.47
CA LEU A 240 -42.12 22.02 -10.59
C LEU A 240 -43.54 21.81 -11.14
N LEU A 241 -44.54 22.53 -10.61
CA LEU A 241 -45.92 22.43 -11.10
C LEU A 241 -46.05 22.91 -12.56
N VAL A 242 -45.29 23.93 -12.96
CA VAL A 242 -45.23 24.38 -14.37
C VAL A 242 -44.70 23.27 -15.28
N TYR A 243 -43.65 22.55 -14.86
CA TYR A 243 -43.14 21.42 -15.63
C TYR A 243 -44.16 20.28 -15.74
N ILE A 244 -44.85 19.94 -14.65
CA ILE A 244 -45.91 18.92 -14.65
C ILE A 244 -47.07 19.35 -15.56
N LEU A 245 -47.53 20.60 -15.49
CA LEU A 245 -48.62 21.10 -16.34
C LEU A 245 -48.26 21.12 -17.82
N ARG A 246 -46.99 21.34 -18.15
CA ARG A 246 -46.49 21.34 -19.52
C ARG A 246 -46.40 19.93 -20.11
N ASP A 247 -46.01 18.96 -19.28
CA ASP A 247 -45.79 17.58 -19.69
C ASP A 247 -46.26 16.61 -18.58
N PRO A 248 -47.59 16.40 -18.45
CA PRO A 248 -48.15 15.65 -17.33
C PRO A 248 -47.82 14.15 -17.36
N SER A 249 -47.60 13.58 -18.56
CA SER A 249 -47.22 12.17 -18.69
C SER A 249 -45.79 11.92 -18.25
N ASP A 250 -44.90 12.93 -18.31
CA ASP A 250 -43.50 12.78 -17.90
C ASP A 250 -43.37 12.61 -16.39
N ILE A 251 -43.01 11.39 -16.01
CA ILE A 251 -42.90 11.00 -14.62
C ILE A 251 -41.74 11.66 -13.87
N LYS A 252 -40.70 12.15 -14.56
CA LYS A 252 -39.53 12.73 -13.90
C LYS A 252 -39.86 13.98 -13.10
N TYR A 253 -40.92 14.71 -13.50
CA TYR A 253 -41.42 15.87 -12.77
C TYR A 253 -42.43 15.51 -11.68
N ARG A 254 -42.99 14.30 -11.72
CA ARG A 254 -43.99 13.80 -10.77
C ARG A 254 -43.39 12.95 -9.64
N LEU A 255 -42.10 12.65 -9.71
CA LEU A 255 -41.37 11.88 -8.70
C LEU A 255 -40.31 12.74 -8.00
N VAL A 256 -40.34 12.79 -6.67
CA VAL A 256 -39.40 13.54 -5.84
C VAL A 256 -38.69 12.59 -4.88
N ARG A 257 -37.35 12.52 -4.95
CA ARG A 257 -36.51 11.70 -4.07
C ARG A 257 -36.24 12.44 -2.75
N LEU A 258 -36.70 11.89 -1.63
CA LEU A 258 -36.54 12.51 -0.30
C LEU A 258 -35.09 12.48 0.20
N ASN A 259 -34.34 11.45 -0.16
CA ASN A 259 -32.94 11.25 0.22
C ASN A 259 -31.95 12.14 -0.57
N ASN A 260 -32.44 13.02 -1.45
CA ASN A 260 -31.58 13.93 -2.20
C ASN A 260 -31.13 15.10 -1.31
N GLU A 261 -29.84 15.19 -1.00
CA GLU A 261 -29.30 16.24 -0.12
C GLU A 261 -29.60 17.67 -0.61
N ASN A 262 -29.59 17.90 -1.92
CA ASN A 262 -29.86 19.23 -2.49
C ASN A 262 -31.33 19.59 -2.34
N PHE A 263 -32.23 18.62 -2.55
CA PHE A 263 -33.65 18.78 -2.25
C PHE A 263 -33.84 19.08 -0.76
N PHE A 264 -33.20 18.30 0.11
CA PHE A 264 -33.32 18.44 1.56
C PHE A 264 -32.84 19.80 2.06
N LYS A 265 -31.63 20.25 1.68
CA LYS A 265 -31.05 21.55 2.07
C LYS A 265 -31.86 22.73 1.52
N SER A 266 -32.32 22.63 0.28
CA SER A 266 -33.02 23.74 -0.37
C SER A 266 -34.46 23.87 0.11
N PHE A 267 -35.11 22.75 0.44
CA PHE A 267 -36.57 22.70 0.50
C PHE A 267 -37.14 21.66 1.47
N GLY A 268 -36.62 20.44 1.43
CA GLY A 268 -37.16 19.27 2.14
C GLY A 268 -36.90 19.24 3.65
N ASP A 269 -36.25 20.24 4.24
CA ASP A 269 -36.09 20.35 5.69
C ASP A 269 -37.13 21.27 6.37
N LYS A 270 -37.97 21.94 5.58
CA LYS A 270 -38.93 22.93 6.05
C LYS A 270 -40.30 22.30 6.23
N LYS A 271 -40.94 22.45 7.39
CA LYS A 271 -42.22 21.78 7.72
C LYS A 271 -43.35 22.08 6.72
N GLY A 272 -43.47 23.34 6.29
CA GLY A 272 -44.54 23.75 5.37
C GLY A 272 -44.39 23.23 3.93
N SER A 273 -43.17 22.89 3.52
CA SER A 273 -42.85 22.36 2.19
C SER A 273 -43.65 21.08 1.86
N PHE A 274 -43.67 20.12 2.79
CA PHE A 274 -44.36 18.85 2.58
C PHE A 274 -45.88 18.98 2.63
N ALA A 275 -46.40 19.90 3.44
CA ALA A 275 -47.82 20.21 3.45
C ALA A 275 -48.27 20.72 2.08
N ILE A 276 -47.47 21.56 1.41
CA ILE A 276 -47.78 22.00 0.04
C ILE A 276 -47.76 20.82 -0.94
N PHE A 277 -46.72 19.97 -0.92
CA PHE A 277 -46.66 18.77 -1.76
C PHE A 277 -47.87 17.85 -1.54
N PHE A 278 -48.22 17.60 -0.28
CA PHE A 278 -49.38 16.78 0.07
C PHE A 278 -50.69 17.40 -0.42
N GLY A 279 -50.88 18.72 -0.25
CA GLY A 279 -52.04 19.45 -0.76
C GLY A 279 -52.13 19.46 -2.30
N VAL A 280 -51.00 19.47 -3.01
CA VAL A 280 -50.98 19.25 -4.47
C VAL A 280 -51.52 17.87 -4.84
N GLY A 281 -51.24 16.86 -4.00
CA GLY A 281 -51.65 15.47 -4.24
C GLY A 281 -50.50 14.48 -4.24
N PHE A 282 -49.28 14.92 -3.92
CA PHE A 282 -48.16 14.01 -3.76
C PHE A 282 -48.40 13.10 -2.55
N ARG A 283 -48.04 11.83 -2.69
CA ARG A 283 -48.11 10.82 -1.63
C ARG A 283 -46.80 10.05 -1.56
N ILE A 284 -46.54 9.42 -0.42
CA ILE A 284 -45.39 8.52 -0.29
C ILE A 284 -45.59 7.33 -1.22
N LEU A 285 -44.59 7.07 -2.05
CA LEU A 285 -44.57 5.93 -2.96
C LEU A 285 -44.42 4.65 -2.15
N GLN A 286 -45.37 3.73 -2.27
CA GLN A 286 -45.36 2.49 -1.48
C GLN A 286 -44.28 1.54 -1.99
N ALA A 287 -43.78 0.68 -1.10
CA ALA A 287 -42.65 -0.21 -1.39
C ALA A 287 -42.92 -1.14 -2.58
N GLU A 288 -44.16 -1.59 -2.73
CA GLU A 288 -44.66 -2.50 -3.75
C GLU A 288 -44.65 -1.86 -5.14
N GLU A 289 -44.90 -0.56 -5.20
CA GLU A 289 -45.06 0.21 -6.43
C GLU A 289 -43.72 0.74 -6.94
N ARG A 290 -42.71 0.85 -6.07
CA ARG A 290 -41.38 1.34 -6.43
C ARG A 290 -40.83 0.61 -7.67
N LYS A 291 -40.99 -0.73 -7.75
CA LYS A 291 -40.48 -1.57 -8.85
C LYS A 291 -41.03 -1.19 -10.24
N GLU A 292 -42.30 -0.84 -10.32
CA GLU A 292 -42.94 -0.43 -11.58
C GLU A 292 -42.36 0.89 -12.06
N TYR A 293 -42.21 1.86 -11.14
CA TYR A 293 -41.62 3.15 -11.44
C TYR A 293 -40.13 3.10 -11.76
N TYR A 294 -39.38 2.22 -11.11
CA TYR A 294 -38.00 1.91 -11.50
C TYR A 294 -37.89 1.43 -12.94
N THR A 295 -38.84 0.59 -13.37
CA THR A 295 -38.86 0.04 -14.72
C THR A 295 -39.13 1.13 -15.76
N ILE A 296 -40.12 1.99 -15.49
CA ILE A 296 -40.47 3.14 -16.34
C ILE A 296 -39.28 4.10 -16.48
N LEU A 297 -38.68 4.53 -15.36
CA LEU A 297 -37.54 5.46 -15.36
C LEU A 297 -36.27 4.87 -15.99
N SER A 298 -36.02 3.57 -15.84
CA SER A 298 -34.84 2.92 -16.43
C SER A 298 -34.97 2.70 -17.94
N SER A 299 -36.18 2.77 -18.49
CA SER A 299 -36.46 2.61 -19.92
C SER A 299 -36.30 3.89 -20.74
N ASP A 300 -36.26 5.04 -20.07
CA ASP A 300 -35.93 6.33 -20.68
C ASP A 300 -34.41 6.44 -20.88
N LYS A 301 -33.96 6.58 -22.13
CA LYS A 301 -32.53 6.60 -22.48
C LYS A 301 -31.77 7.79 -21.91
N ASP A 302 -32.46 8.91 -21.69
CA ASP A 302 -31.85 10.11 -21.09
C ASP A 302 -31.74 9.98 -19.56
N PHE A 303 -32.55 9.10 -18.96
CA PHE A 303 -32.56 8.81 -17.52
C PHE A 303 -31.78 7.54 -17.15
N ALA A 304 -31.52 6.62 -18.07
CA ALA A 304 -30.80 5.37 -17.85
C ALA A 304 -29.38 5.55 -17.26
N LEU A 305 -28.73 6.68 -17.54
CA LEU A 305 -27.43 7.05 -16.95
C LEU A 305 -27.51 7.50 -15.49
N ASN A 306 -28.69 7.90 -15.00
CA ASN A 306 -28.95 8.31 -13.61
C ASN A 306 -29.84 7.32 -12.84
N ALA A 307 -30.58 6.45 -13.53
CA ALA A 307 -31.47 5.44 -12.95
C ALA A 307 -30.70 4.31 -12.24
N CYS A 308 -29.45 4.04 -12.64
CA CYS A 308 -28.53 3.16 -11.92
C CYS A 308 -28.15 3.66 -10.51
N HIS A 309 -28.57 4.88 -10.13
CA HIS A 309 -28.37 5.48 -8.80
C HIS A 309 -29.66 5.63 -7.98
N LEU A 310 -30.80 5.13 -8.46
CA LEU A 310 -32.03 5.09 -7.68
C LEU A 310 -31.97 3.88 -6.74
N ASN A 311 -31.86 4.13 -5.42
CA ASN A 311 -31.68 3.09 -4.41
C ASN A 311 -33.05 2.59 -3.92
N SER A 312 -33.26 1.26 -3.90
CA SER A 312 -34.50 0.64 -3.42
C SER A 312 -34.86 1.00 -1.98
N ASN A 313 -33.88 1.46 -1.21
CA ASN A 313 -34.03 1.89 0.18
C ASN A 313 -34.38 3.38 0.32
N ASP A 314 -34.44 4.14 -0.78
CA ASP A 314 -34.82 5.54 -0.71
C ASP A 314 -36.34 5.71 -0.66
N GLU A 315 -36.74 6.81 -0.04
CA GLU A 315 -38.13 7.22 0.05
C GLU A 315 -38.44 8.28 -1.02
N TYR A 316 -39.62 8.16 -1.62
CA TYR A 316 -40.05 9.00 -2.73
C TYR A 316 -41.45 9.54 -2.50
N LEU A 317 -41.68 10.76 -2.97
CA LEU A 317 -43.03 11.30 -3.16
C LEU A 317 -43.40 11.17 -4.63
N ILE A 318 -44.64 10.78 -4.88
CA ILE A 318 -45.18 10.67 -6.22
C ILE A 318 -46.51 11.40 -6.36
N LEU A 319 -46.68 12.11 -7.48
CA LEU A 319 -47.95 12.63 -7.94
C LEU A 319 -48.54 11.69 -9.00
N ARG A 320 -49.61 10.99 -8.63
CA ARG A 320 -50.28 10.05 -9.53
C ARG A 320 -51.16 10.78 -10.52
N GLU A 321 -50.91 10.52 -11.78
CA GLU A 321 -51.75 10.96 -12.88
C GLU A 321 -52.93 9.98 -13.04
N PRO A 322 -54.19 10.47 -13.08
CA PRO A 322 -55.32 9.64 -13.46
C PRO A 322 -55.20 9.18 -14.92
N ASP A 323 -55.68 7.97 -15.25
CA ASP A 323 -55.65 7.50 -16.63
C ASP A 323 -56.44 8.46 -17.56
N PRO A 324 -55.78 9.14 -18.51
CA PRO A 324 -56.45 10.12 -19.37
C PRO A 324 -57.40 9.47 -20.39
N ILE A 325 -57.24 8.17 -20.68
CA ILE A 325 -58.07 7.42 -21.63
C ILE A 325 -59.35 6.94 -20.92
N ASP A 326 -59.19 6.28 -19.79
CA ASP A 326 -60.32 5.64 -19.08
C ASP A 326 -61.03 6.61 -18.12
N LYS A 327 -60.36 7.68 -17.67
CA LYS A 327 -60.83 8.60 -16.63
C LYS A 327 -60.59 10.06 -16.99
N PHE A 328 -60.88 10.45 -18.23
CA PHE A 328 -60.63 11.79 -18.76
C PHE A 328 -61.14 12.94 -17.86
N GLU A 329 -62.38 12.87 -17.36
CA GLU A 329 -62.95 13.91 -16.49
C GLU A 329 -62.15 14.09 -15.18
N PHE A 330 -61.65 12.98 -14.62
CA PHE A 330 -60.80 13.02 -13.43
C PHE A 330 -59.41 13.60 -13.76
N TRP A 331 -58.88 13.29 -14.94
CA TRP A 331 -57.61 13.84 -15.42
C TRP A 331 -57.70 15.36 -15.63
N ILE A 332 -58.78 15.87 -16.25
CA ILE A 332 -59.02 17.31 -16.41
C ILE A 332 -59.13 17.99 -15.05
N THR A 333 -59.96 17.45 -14.14
CA THR A 333 -60.10 18.00 -12.78
C THR A 333 -58.76 18.03 -12.03
N TRP A 334 -57.92 17.00 -12.23
CA TRP A 334 -56.59 16.93 -11.66
C TRP A 334 -55.64 18.00 -12.23
N MET A 335 -55.64 18.21 -13.55
CA MET A 335 -54.87 19.28 -14.20
C MET A 335 -55.32 20.68 -13.75
N GLU A 336 -56.63 20.93 -13.71
CA GLU A 336 -57.21 22.19 -13.24
C GLU A 336 -56.83 22.47 -11.78
N LYS A 337 -56.86 21.44 -10.93
CA LYS A 337 -56.42 21.55 -9.53
C LYS A 337 -54.94 21.95 -9.43
N ILE A 338 -54.05 21.32 -10.19
CA ILE A 338 -52.62 21.66 -10.19
C ILE A 338 -52.41 23.09 -10.69
N GLY A 339 -53.14 23.48 -11.75
CA GLY A 339 -53.16 24.84 -12.29
C GLY A 339 -53.55 25.86 -11.23
N LEU A 340 -54.68 25.65 -10.56
CA LEU A 340 -55.18 26.51 -9.50
C LEU A 340 -54.16 26.65 -8.35
N ILE A 341 -53.53 25.56 -7.92
CA ILE A 341 -52.51 25.61 -6.88
C ILE A 341 -51.31 26.43 -7.34
N ASN A 342 -50.85 26.23 -8.58
CA ASN A 342 -49.73 27.00 -9.12
C ASN A 342 -50.05 28.50 -9.20
N ASP A 343 -51.28 28.85 -9.56
CA ASP A 343 -51.73 30.25 -9.60
C ASP A 343 -51.73 30.87 -8.20
N ILE A 344 -52.19 30.13 -7.17
CA ILE A 344 -52.06 30.56 -5.77
C ILE A 344 -50.59 30.82 -5.41
N LEU A 345 -49.67 29.91 -5.75
CA LEU A 345 -48.24 30.09 -5.47
C LEU A 345 -47.67 31.32 -6.20
N LYS A 346 -48.08 31.58 -7.45
CA LYS A 346 -47.69 32.77 -8.20
C LYS A 346 -48.21 34.06 -7.58
N GLU A 347 -49.45 34.07 -7.10
CA GLU A 347 -49.99 35.21 -6.35
C GLU A 347 -49.14 35.49 -5.10
N VAL A 348 -48.75 34.44 -4.35
CA VAL A 348 -47.82 34.60 -3.22
C VAL A 348 -46.46 35.17 -3.66
N LEU A 349 -45.92 34.71 -4.78
CA LEU A 349 -44.66 35.24 -5.34
C LEU A 349 -44.80 36.70 -5.78
N ASN A 350 -45.95 37.11 -6.29
CA ASN A 350 -46.22 38.50 -6.68
C ASN A 350 -46.22 39.45 -5.48
N LEU A 351 -46.59 38.97 -4.27
CA LEU A 351 -46.50 39.75 -3.03
C LEU A 351 -45.06 40.18 -2.71
N ARG A 352 -44.04 39.54 -3.28
CA ARG A 352 -42.63 39.95 -3.13
C ARG A 352 -42.37 41.38 -3.62
N TYR A 353 -43.15 41.84 -4.60
CA TYR A 353 -42.96 43.14 -5.23
C TYR A 353 -43.73 44.27 -4.54
N ASP A 354 -44.57 43.94 -3.56
CA ASP A 354 -45.27 44.90 -2.72
C ASP A 354 -44.34 45.35 -1.58
N ARG A 355 -43.75 46.54 -1.72
CA ARG A 355 -42.64 47.02 -0.91
C ARG A 355 -43.01 47.33 0.55
N ASP A 356 -44.30 47.39 0.87
CA ASP A 356 -44.81 47.82 2.18
C ASP A 356 -45.24 46.65 3.10
N LEU A 357 -45.26 45.42 2.58
CA LEU A 357 -45.70 44.26 3.35
C LEU A 357 -44.57 43.63 4.17
N LYS A 358 -44.59 43.89 5.48
CA LYS A 358 -43.84 43.07 6.46
C LYS A 358 -44.43 41.65 6.52
N LYS A 359 -43.67 40.71 7.08
CA LYS A 359 -44.07 39.29 7.27
C LYS A 359 -45.49 39.11 7.83
N GLU A 360 -45.87 39.91 8.83
CA GLU A 360 -47.22 39.92 9.42
C GLU A 360 -48.31 40.38 8.45
N GLY A 361 -48.00 41.29 7.53
CA GLY A 361 -48.90 41.75 6.49
C GLY A 361 -49.15 40.68 5.43
N ILE A 362 -48.08 39.99 5.01
CA ILE A 362 -48.16 38.84 4.11
C ILE A 362 -49.02 37.75 4.74
N GLU A 363 -48.81 37.45 6.02
CA GLU A 363 -49.58 36.44 6.75
C GLU A 363 -51.08 36.75 6.78
N LYS A 364 -51.47 37.99 7.14
CA LYS A 364 -52.88 38.41 7.16
C LYS A 364 -53.53 38.32 5.78
N LEU A 365 -52.80 38.68 4.73
CA LEU A 365 -53.29 38.62 3.36
C LEU A 365 -53.46 37.16 2.90
N LEU A 366 -52.50 36.29 3.21
CA LEU A 366 -52.58 34.85 2.92
C LEU A 366 -53.76 34.20 3.64
N ILE A 367 -53.97 34.52 4.93
CA ILE A 367 -55.14 34.03 5.68
C ILE A 367 -56.43 34.45 4.98
N LYS A 368 -56.53 35.71 4.54
CA LYS A 368 -57.71 36.21 3.81
C LYS A 368 -57.93 35.46 2.49
N ILE A 369 -56.86 35.21 1.71
CA ILE A 369 -56.92 34.48 0.44
C ILE A 369 -57.36 33.02 0.67
N ILE A 370 -56.79 32.34 1.66
CA ILE A 370 -57.14 30.95 2.01
C ILE A 370 -58.62 30.85 2.44
N LEU A 371 -59.09 31.83 3.21
CA LEU A 371 -60.49 31.89 3.62
C LEU A 371 -61.45 32.18 2.46
N SER A 372 -61.09 33.06 1.51
CA SER A 372 -61.95 33.36 0.35
C SER A 372 -62.06 32.18 -0.62
N LEU A 373 -60.95 31.48 -0.89
CA LEU A 373 -60.93 30.26 -1.72
C LEU A 373 -61.82 29.14 -1.14
N SER A 374 -62.07 29.18 0.18
CA SER A 374 -62.95 28.22 0.85
C SER A 374 -64.44 28.53 0.69
N GLN A 375 -64.80 29.78 0.39
CA GLN A 375 -66.20 30.22 0.29
C GLN A 375 -66.78 30.02 -1.12
N GLU A 376 -65.96 30.12 -2.17
CA GLU A 376 -66.40 29.94 -3.57
C GLU A 376 -66.80 28.49 -3.88
N LYS A 377 -66.10 27.48 -3.31
CA LYS A 377 -66.48 26.07 -3.49
C LYS A 377 -67.81 25.68 -2.83
N SER A 378 -68.19 26.34 -1.73
CA SER A 378 -69.49 26.09 -1.09
C SER A 378 -70.66 26.64 -1.90
N GLN A 379 -70.43 27.61 -2.79
CA GLN A 379 -71.45 28.20 -3.66
C GLN A 379 -71.58 27.47 -5.01
N SER A 380 -70.53 26.77 -5.45
CA SER A 380 -70.52 25.97 -6.69
C SER A 380 -71.19 24.58 -6.57
N LYS A 381 -71.61 24.16 -5.36
CA LYS A 381 -72.29 22.87 -5.10
C LYS A 381 -73.81 22.99 -4.92
N VAL A 382 -74.42 24.14 -5.25
CA VAL A 382 -75.88 24.34 -5.23
C VAL A 382 -76.46 24.21 -6.64
#